data_AF-A0A7C6FH13-F1
#
_entry.id   AF-A0A7C6FH13-F1
#
_cell.length_a   1.000
_cell.length_b   1.000
_cell.length_c   1.000
_cell.angle_alpha   90.00
_cell.angle_beta   90.00
_cell.angle_gamma   90.00
#
_symmetry.space_group_name_H-M   'P 1'
#
loop_
_entity.id
_entity.type
_entity.pdbx_description
1 polymer ?
#
loop_
_entity_poly.entity_id
_entity_poly.type
_entity_poly.pdbx_seq_one_letter_code
_entity_poly.pdbx_strand_id
1 'polypeptide(L)'
;MFRRNDEARLFGVTAVENIFITEYLPAADGDKVKVYLYGLYRSQFGEENFGIAEMAAALGMEEGEVHAALRYWERRRLVERISDQPPTFIFHHLGQRFITGQDQISADEGYIVFSEAVRKQLDSRRKLRESDISMAYEWVEELGLPQEIVLMLLNYFADIRGAHFSFKSAQATAVMMKEDGISTTEEAEQFFSHSKRTHAGARAVLSQFNLRRLPTEPELALYRKWTEQWGFDDKAIIVACQETVAANNPSFSYLNGILDRIRTKVPTKGSRAIKQHFAEEGQDVEQVKQVLKELGLQQVSPYTLLPAYLLLRETYTVEMIILAAKSVRARNGKFEDVEPQLITWTKQGLTEDKQVVAHLRALKQYMPKMHEVFEASGMEGRIGEVDLTRYKQWREDGHSDAVILEAAKRAREARQKLSYIQRILNDWKKQGVKTLADIEKAGLTPQGKPRKKVAFQEYDQEQGSVDTPYAGLDVLKEARDAHGK
;
A
#
# COMPACT_ATOMS: atom_id res chain seq x y z
N MET A 1 22.34 79.01 13.01
CA MET A 1 21.53 78.21 12.07
C MET A 1 22.45 77.14 11.50
N PHE A 2 22.23 75.87 11.83
CA PHE A 2 23.03 74.76 11.28
C PHE A 2 22.38 74.29 9.98
N ARG A 3 23.17 74.10 8.91
CA ARG A 3 22.70 73.59 7.62
C ARG A 3 23.47 72.32 7.29
N ARG A 4 22.78 71.34 6.69
CA ARG A 4 23.40 70.11 6.23
C ARG A 4 24.21 70.37 4.96
N ASN A 5 25.33 69.66 4.77
CA ASN A 5 26.06 69.67 3.51
C ASN A 5 25.41 68.69 2.52
N ASP A 6 24.95 69.19 1.37
CA ASP A 6 24.33 68.38 0.33
C ASP A 6 25.31 67.40 -0.32
N GLU A 7 26.62 67.70 -0.32
CA GLU A 7 27.65 66.78 -0.82
C GLU A 7 27.78 65.52 0.05
N ALA A 8 27.39 65.59 1.33
CA ALA A 8 27.37 64.42 2.21
C ALA A 8 26.36 63.36 1.76
N ARG A 9 25.42 63.72 0.88
CA ARG A 9 24.48 62.77 0.28
C ARG A 9 25.09 61.95 -0.85
N LEU A 10 26.02 62.53 -1.59
CA LEU A 10 26.67 61.90 -2.73
C LEU A 10 27.96 61.16 -2.34
N PHE A 11 28.70 61.72 -1.39
CA PHE A 11 30.00 61.21 -0.95
C PHE A 11 30.04 60.69 0.49
N GLY A 12 28.91 60.71 1.19
CA GLY A 12 28.80 60.18 2.55
C GLY A 12 28.59 58.67 2.61
N VAL A 13 28.29 58.18 3.81
CA VAL A 13 28.06 56.76 4.09
C VAL A 13 26.72 56.56 4.78
N THR A 14 26.01 55.51 4.37
CA THR A 14 24.83 55.01 5.08
C THR A 14 25.26 53.86 5.98
N ALA A 15 25.37 54.10 7.28
CA ALA A 15 25.65 53.03 8.23
C ALA A 15 24.45 52.10 8.38
N VAL A 16 24.72 50.79 8.42
CA VAL A 16 23.72 49.73 8.64
C VAL A 16 24.18 48.94 9.86
N GLU A 17 23.29 48.74 10.83
CA GLU A 17 23.66 48.04 12.07
C GLU A 17 23.94 46.55 11.81
N ASN A 18 24.96 45.99 12.47
CA ASN A 18 25.30 44.56 12.33
C ASN A 18 24.13 43.64 12.68
N ILE A 19 23.25 44.03 13.60
CA ILE A 19 22.06 43.26 13.95
C ILE A 19 21.07 43.15 12.78
N PHE A 20 20.97 44.16 11.91
CA PHE A 20 20.20 44.04 10.67
C PHE A 20 20.78 42.94 9.78
N ILE A 21 22.11 42.91 9.66
CA ILE A 21 22.85 41.95 8.81
C ILE A 21 22.73 40.52 9.37
N THR A 22 22.81 40.33 10.68
CA THR A 22 22.80 38.99 11.29
C THR A 22 21.39 38.43 11.47
N GLU A 23 20.41 39.26 11.86
CA GLU A 23 19.08 38.78 12.25
C GLU A 23 18.01 38.96 11.17
N TYR A 24 18.08 40.01 10.36
CA TYR A 24 16.98 40.40 9.46
C TYR A 24 17.28 40.13 7.99
N LEU A 25 18.50 40.42 7.54
CA LEU A 25 18.93 40.24 6.15
C LEU A 25 18.80 38.79 5.65
N PRO A 26 19.19 37.73 6.39
CA PRO A 26 19.19 36.36 5.86
C PRO A 26 17.80 35.82 5.48
N ALA A 27 16.75 36.36 6.10
CA ALA A 27 15.36 35.93 5.90
C ALA A 27 14.56 36.84 4.94
N ALA A 28 15.14 37.96 4.50
CA ALA A 28 14.52 38.91 3.59
C ALA A 28 14.95 38.62 2.14
N ASP A 29 14.00 38.71 1.20
CA ASP A 29 14.37 38.68 -0.22
C ASP A 29 15.07 39.97 -0.64
N GLY A 30 15.76 39.90 -1.79
CA GLY A 30 16.64 40.96 -2.27
C GLY A 30 15.92 42.30 -2.46
N ASP A 31 14.65 42.29 -2.85
CA ASP A 31 13.88 43.52 -3.07
C ASP A 31 13.50 44.20 -1.76
N LYS A 32 13.15 43.43 -0.71
CA LYS A 32 12.95 43.97 0.64
C LYS A 32 14.23 44.58 1.19
N VAL A 33 15.38 43.95 0.95
CA VAL A 33 16.69 44.50 1.37
C VAL A 33 16.99 45.80 0.63
N LYS A 34 16.77 45.87 -0.69
CA LYS A 34 16.95 47.11 -1.48
C LYS A 34 16.08 48.25 -0.94
N VAL A 35 14.79 47.99 -0.71
CA VAL A 35 13.84 48.98 -0.19
C VAL A 35 14.24 49.46 1.20
N TYR A 36 14.70 48.56 2.08
CA TYR A 36 15.16 48.93 3.41
C TYR A 36 16.39 49.84 3.38
N LEU A 37 17.44 49.43 2.66
CA LEU A 37 18.70 50.18 2.60
C LEU A 37 18.51 51.55 1.95
N TYR A 38 17.70 51.61 0.89
CA TYR A 38 17.44 52.87 0.19
C TYR A 38 16.54 53.80 0.99
N GLY A 39 15.53 53.26 1.67
CA GLY A 39 14.70 54.00 2.63
C GLY A 39 15.49 54.53 3.82
N LEU A 40 16.38 53.71 4.39
CA LEU A 40 17.29 54.11 5.47
C LEU A 40 18.20 55.26 5.02
N TYR A 41 18.84 55.12 3.85
CA TYR A 41 19.62 56.20 3.23
C TYR A 41 18.80 57.48 3.11
N ARG A 42 17.60 57.44 2.53
CA ARG A 42 16.75 58.62 2.32
C ARG A 42 16.27 59.26 3.62
N SER A 43 15.91 58.44 4.63
CA SER A 43 15.46 58.91 5.94
C SER A 43 16.51 59.80 6.63
N GLN A 44 17.80 59.56 6.35
CA GLN A 44 18.85 60.34 6.96
C GLN A 44 18.86 61.78 6.46
N PHE A 45 18.40 62.10 5.24
CA PHE A 45 18.58 63.42 4.59
C PHE A 45 17.38 64.38 4.69
N GLY A 46 16.26 63.96 5.29
CA GLY A 46 15.16 64.87 5.66
C GLY A 46 14.45 65.56 4.49
N GLU A 47 14.18 64.83 3.40
CA GLU A 47 13.41 65.36 2.26
C GLU A 47 11.90 65.15 2.48
N GLU A 48 11.12 66.23 2.48
CA GLU A 48 9.66 66.18 2.73
C GLU A 48 8.86 65.65 1.52
N ASN A 49 9.45 65.64 0.32
CA ASN A 49 8.79 65.26 -0.94
C ASN A 49 9.20 63.89 -1.48
N PHE A 50 9.72 63.00 -0.63
CA PHE A 50 10.15 61.67 -1.05
C PHE A 50 9.25 60.57 -0.48
N GLY A 51 8.42 59.98 -1.33
CA GLY A 51 7.45 58.94 -0.98
C GLY A 51 7.63 57.65 -1.77
N ILE A 52 6.56 56.86 -1.83
CA ILE A 52 6.55 55.53 -2.46
C ILE A 52 6.81 55.63 -3.98
N ALA A 53 6.20 56.61 -4.65
CA ALA A 53 6.35 56.81 -6.10
C ALA A 53 7.80 57.16 -6.48
N GLU A 54 8.44 58.06 -5.72
CA GLU A 54 9.82 58.46 -5.96
C GLU A 54 10.80 57.32 -5.65
N MET A 55 10.50 56.50 -4.64
CA MET A 55 11.28 55.31 -4.32
C MET A 55 11.15 54.23 -5.40
N ALA A 56 9.94 53.98 -5.89
CA ALA A 56 9.68 53.05 -6.98
C ALA A 56 10.44 53.43 -8.25
N ALA A 57 10.35 54.71 -8.64
CA ALA A 57 11.10 55.24 -9.79
C ALA A 57 12.63 55.11 -9.62
N ALA A 58 13.15 55.38 -8.43
CA ALA A 58 14.59 55.31 -8.17
C ALA A 58 15.15 53.87 -8.15
N LEU A 59 14.33 52.90 -7.71
CA LEU A 59 14.74 51.50 -7.60
C LEU A 59 14.35 50.67 -8.84
N GLY A 60 13.59 51.24 -9.78
CA GLY A 60 13.06 50.51 -10.94
C GLY A 60 12.07 49.42 -10.54
N MET A 61 11.23 49.69 -9.54
CA MET A 61 10.25 48.77 -8.97
C MET A 61 8.82 49.30 -9.18
N GLU A 62 7.81 48.44 -9.06
CA GLU A 62 6.43 48.90 -9.00
C GLU A 62 6.10 49.52 -7.62
N GLU A 63 5.24 50.54 -7.58
CA GLU A 63 4.83 51.18 -6.32
C GLU A 63 4.23 50.17 -5.32
N GLY A 64 3.49 49.17 -5.82
CA GLY A 64 2.93 48.10 -5.01
C GLY A 64 3.99 47.21 -4.34
N GLU A 65 5.12 46.97 -5.01
CA GLU A 65 6.23 46.19 -4.46
C GLU A 65 6.96 46.95 -3.37
N VAL A 66 7.19 48.26 -3.58
CA VAL A 66 7.78 49.14 -2.58
C VAL A 66 6.88 49.24 -1.35
N HIS A 67 5.56 49.41 -1.55
CA HIS A 67 4.58 49.44 -0.46
C HIS A 67 4.58 48.12 0.32
N ALA A 68 4.54 46.98 -0.36
CA ALA A 68 4.57 45.66 0.28
C ALA A 68 5.88 45.42 1.07
N ALA A 69 7.02 45.87 0.55
CA ALA A 69 8.30 45.80 1.25
C ALA A 69 8.33 46.68 2.50
N LEU A 70 7.80 47.91 2.45
CA LEU A 70 7.67 48.77 3.63
C LEU A 70 6.74 48.15 4.68
N ARG A 71 5.60 47.57 4.28
CA ARG A 71 4.71 46.81 5.18
C ARG A 71 5.40 45.59 5.80
N TYR A 72 6.28 44.91 5.06
CA TYR A 72 7.05 43.78 5.57
C TYR A 72 8.01 44.20 6.70
N TRP A 73 8.65 45.36 6.56
CA TRP A 73 9.54 45.92 7.58
C TRP A 73 8.79 46.54 8.76
N GLU A 74 7.58 47.05 8.52
CA GLU A 74 6.67 47.51 9.56
C GLU A 74 6.23 46.37 10.48
N ARG A 75 5.89 45.20 9.94
CA ARG A 75 5.59 44.00 10.75
C ARG A 75 6.78 43.55 11.60
N ARG A 76 8.01 43.89 11.20
CA ARG A 76 9.25 43.61 11.93
C ARG A 76 9.71 44.78 12.79
N ARG A 77 8.90 45.84 12.85
CA ARG A 77 9.13 47.08 13.61
C ARG A 77 10.43 47.82 13.26
N LEU A 78 11.07 47.51 12.14
CA LEU A 78 12.23 48.27 11.66
C LEU A 78 11.82 49.61 11.03
N VAL A 79 10.56 49.69 10.60
CA VAL A 79 9.94 50.85 9.99
C VAL A 79 8.60 51.09 10.68
N GLU A 80 8.24 52.33 10.97
CA GLU A 80 6.93 52.71 11.50
C GLU A 80 6.22 53.61 10.49
N ARG A 81 4.93 53.36 10.27
CA ARG A 81 4.09 54.22 9.44
C ARG A 81 3.42 55.27 10.34
N ILE A 82 3.74 56.54 10.12
CA ILE A 82 3.23 57.66 10.92
C ILE A 82 2.10 58.46 10.24
N SER A 83 1.91 58.28 8.94
CA SER A 83 0.79 58.86 8.20
C SER A 83 0.41 57.95 7.03
N ASP A 84 -0.89 57.89 6.72
CA ASP A 84 -1.43 57.17 5.57
C ASP A 84 -1.62 58.07 4.35
N GLN A 85 -1.77 59.39 4.54
CA GLN A 85 -2.01 60.37 3.48
C GLN A 85 -1.22 61.69 3.71
N PRO A 86 -0.07 61.89 3.05
CA PRO A 86 0.66 60.90 2.25
C PRO A 86 1.32 59.81 3.14
N PRO A 87 1.51 58.58 2.62
CA PRO A 87 2.24 57.53 3.32
C PRO A 87 3.61 57.99 3.79
N THR A 88 3.81 58.10 5.10
CA THR A 88 5.05 58.58 5.70
C THR A 88 5.61 57.54 6.66
N PHE A 89 6.90 57.26 6.55
CA PHE A 89 7.56 56.18 7.27
C PHE A 89 8.78 56.67 8.03
N ILE A 90 8.95 56.22 9.27
CA ILE A 90 10.15 56.42 10.09
C ILE A 90 10.95 55.12 10.09
N PHE A 91 12.24 55.22 9.78
CA PHE A 91 13.19 54.12 9.95
C PHE A 91 13.85 54.26 11.31
N HIS A 92 13.74 53.23 12.14
CA HIS A 92 14.26 53.30 13.50
C HIS A 92 15.68 52.76 13.59
N HIS A 93 16.52 53.46 14.35
CA HIS A 93 17.83 52.95 14.74
C HIS A 93 17.67 51.83 15.77
N LEU A 94 18.16 50.64 15.46
CA LEU A 94 17.94 49.45 16.27
C LEU A 94 18.52 49.60 17.68
N GLY A 95 19.71 50.19 17.79
CA GLY A 95 20.31 50.53 19.09
C GLY A 95 19.52 51.55 19.91
N GLN A 96 18.80 52.49 19.27
CA GLN A 96 17.96 53.45 19.99
C GLN A 96 16.74 52.74 20.55
N ARG A 97 16.14 51.81 19.81
CA ARG A 97 14.98 51.02 20.27
C ARG A 97 15.32 50.14 21.48
N PHE A 98 16.53 49.56 21.52
CA PHE A 98 17.04 48.83 22.69
C PHE A 98 17.25 49.73 23.92
N ILE A 99 17.65 51.00 23.73
CA ILE A 99 17.98 51.94 24.81
C ILE A 99 16.75 52.73 25.31
N THR A 100 15.86 53.16 24.41
CA THR A 100 14.68 53.98 24.74
C THR A 100 13.49 53.17 25.25
N GLY A 101 13.60 51.83 25.26
CA GLY A 101 12.50 50.98 25.66
C GLY A 101 11.27 51.08 24.76
N GLN A 102 11.44 51.50 23.50
CA GLN A 102 10.33 51.49 22.53
C GLN A 102 10.00 50.07 22.01
N ASP A 103 10.83 49.07 22.32
CA ASP A 103 10.43 47.65 22.39
C ASP A 103 10.13 47.17 23.83
N GLN A 104 10.28 48.02 24.85
CA GLN A 104 9.88 47.73 26.24
C GLN A 104 8.40 48.05 26.53
N ILE A 105 7.63 48.56 25.56
CA ILE A 105 6.18 48.36 25.50
C ILE A 105 5.96 47.12 24.60
N SER A 106 6.24 45.89 24.98
CA SER A 106 6.29 45.21 26.26
C SER A 106 7.52 44.32 26.22
N ALA A 107 8.54 44.59 27.03
CA ALA A 107 9.43 43.49 27.43
C ALA A 107 8.57 42.67 28.38
N ASP A 108 7.74 41.79 27.80
CA ASP A 108 6.84 40.96 28.56
C ASP A 108 7.72 40.20 29.56
N GLU A 109 7.54 40.49 30.85
CA GLU A 109 8.24 39.77 31.91
C GLU A 109 8.05 38.27 31.69
N GLY A 110 6.89 37.88 31.15
CA GLY A 110 6.59 36.55 30.63
C GLY A 110 7.57 36.04 29.57
N TYR A 111 7.93 36.84 28.56
CA TYR A 111 8.89 36.43 27.52
C TYR A 111 10.30 36.27 28.08
N ILE A 112 10.75 37.19 28.93
CA ILE A 112 12.09 37.13 29.54
C ILE A 112 12.19 35.86 30.38
N VAL A 113 11.25 35.65 31.31
CA VAL A 113 11.20 34.47 32.19
C VAL A 113 11.11 33.18 31.36
N PHE A 114 10.27 33.16 30.32
CA PHE A 114 10.12 32.02 29.43
C PHE A 114 11.41 31.73 28.65
N SER A 115 12.04 32.76 28.07
CA SER A 115 13.28 32.62 27.29
C SER A 115 14.43 32.07 28.14
N GLU A 116 14.55 32.53 29.39
CA GLU A 116 15.50 32.01 30.37
C GLU A 116 15.20 30.56 30.72
N ALA A 117 13.93 30.19 30.92
CA ALA A 117 13.52 28.82 31.21
C ALA A 117 13.85 27.87 30.05
N VAL A 118 13.53 28.25 28.80
CA VAL A 118 13.84 27.46 27.60
C VAL A 118 15.34 27.28 27.43
N ARG A 119 16.14 28.35 27.61
CA ARG A 119 17.61 28.27 27.57
C ARG A 119 18.12 27.36 28.67
N LYS A 120 17.74 27.55 29.93
CA LYS A 120 18.18 26.69 31.04
C LYS A 120 17.88 25.21 30.78
N GLN A 121 16.76 24.90 30.14
CA GLN A 121 16.34 23.54 29.84
C GLN A 121 17.13 22.89 28.68
N LEU A 122 17.42 23.63 27.62
CA LEU A 122 17.94 23.07 26.37
C LEU A 122 19.39 23.48 26.02
N ASP A 123 19.93 24.54 26.62
CA ASP A 123 21.23 25.14 26.26
C ASP A 123 22.42 24.21 26.58
N SER A 124 22.28 23.35 27.59
CA SER A 124 23.24 22.26 27.85
C SER A 124 23.35 21.25 26.70
N ARG A 125 22.35 21.20 25.80
CA ARG A 125 22.25 20.23 24.71
C ARG A 125 22.38 20.85 23.32
N ARG A 126 22.14 22.16 23.14
CA ARG A 126 22.23 22.89 21.86
C ARG A 126 22.19 24.41 22.08
N LYS A 127 22.97 25.17 21.29
CA LYS A 127 22.76 26.62 21.12
C LYS A 127 21.43 26.93 20.43
N LEU A 128 20.55 27.65 21.12
CA LEU A 128 19.25 28.09 20.59
C LEU A 128 19.37 29.42 19.85
N ARG A 129 18.48 29.63 18.88
CA ARG A 129 18.31 30.93 18.20
C ARG A 129 17.15 31.67 18.83
N GLU A 130 17.23 33.00 18.90
CA GLU A 130 16.14 33.84 19.40
C GLU A 130 14.83 33.60 18.65
N SER A 131 14.89 33.42 17.33
CA SER A 131 13.72 33.12 16.51
C SER A 131 13.02 31.80 16.87
N ASP A 132 13.76 30.79 17.34
CA ASP A 132 13.17 29.52 17.80
C ASP A 132 12.44 29.73 19.15
N ILE A 133 13.01 30.54 20.06
CA ILE A 133 12.42 30.87 21.36
C ILE A 133 11.18 31.75 21.20
N SER A 134 11.25 32.78 20.34
CA SER A 134 10.09 33.63 20.00
C SER A 134 8.94 32.81 19.45
N MET A 135 9.19 31.85 18.54
CA MET A 135 8.13 30.99 18.02
C MET A 135 7.48 30.10 19.08
N ALA A 136 8.25 29.60 20.07
CA ALA A 136 7.64 28.87 21.19
C ALA A 136 6.82 29.78 22.10
N TYR A 137 7.23 31.04 22.26
CA TYR A 137 6.45 32.03 23.02
C TYR A 137 5.16 32.44 22.32
N GLU A 138 5.15 32.49 20.98
CA GLU A 138 3.92 32.68 20.20
C GLU A 138 2.86 31.60 20.53
N TRP A 139 3.24 30.40 20.96
CA TRP A 139 2.27 29.39 21.43
C TRP A 139 1.63 29.76 22.76
N VAL A 140 2.35 30.50 23.60
CA VAL A 140 1.83 31.03 24.87
C VAL A 140 0.88 32.18 24.58
N GLU A 141 1.27 33.12 23.71
CA GLU A 141 0.47 34.32 23.42
C GLU A 141 -0.72 34.04 22.49
N GLU A 142 -0.50 33.38 21.34
CA GLU A 142 -1.52 33.22 20.30
C GLU A 142 -2.40 31.98 20.53
N LEU A 143 -1.80 30.86 20.95
CA LEU A 143 -2.56 29.64 21.27
C LEU A 143 -3.08 29.66 22.71
N GLY A 144 -2.58 30.56 23.57
CA GLY A 144 -2.99 30.63 24.97
C GLY A 144 -2.61 29.37 25.76
N LEU A 145 -1.52 28.68 25.39
CA LEU A 145 -1.02 27.54 26.15
C LEU A 145 -0.21 28.04 27.36
N PRO A 146 -0.38 27.47 28.56
CA PRO A 146 0.48 27.78 29.71
C PRO A 146 1.96 27.57 29.40
N GLN A 147 2.82 28.43 29.95
CA GLN A 147 4.27 28.40 29.72
C GLN A 147 4.88 27.05 30.12
N GLU A 148 4.41 26.47 31.21
CA GLU A 148 4.85 25.18 31.74
C GLU A 148 4.56 24.04 30.75
N ILE A 149 3.40 24.09 30.09
CA ILE A 149 2.99 23.09 29.10
C ILE A 149 3.86 23.19 27.84
N VAL A 150 4.18 24.41 27.41
CA VAL A 150 5.10 24.63 26.28
C VAL A 150 6.51 24.12 26.62
N LEU A 151 7.01 24.35 27.84
CA LEU A 151 8.29 23.80 28.29
C LEU A 151 8.29 22.26 28.31
N MET A 152 7.20 21.65 28.78
CA MET A 152 7.03 20.19 28.75
C MET A 152 7.01 19.65 27.32
N LEU A 153 6.35 20.34 26.38
CA LEU A 153 6.33 19.99 24.96
C LEU A 153 7.74 20.02 24.35
N LEU A 154 8.52 21.07 24.61
CA LEU A 154 9.90 21.17 24.13
C LEU A 154 10.78 20.06 24.71
N ASN A 155 10.58 19.69 25.99
CA ASN A 155 11.30 18.57 26.59
C ASN A 155 10.93 17.24 25.93
N TYR A 156 9.63 17.00 25.71
CA TYR A 156 9.12 15.81 25.05
C TYR A 156 9.73 15.60 23.66
N PHE A 157 9.82 16.68 22.86
CA PHE A 157 10.46 16.61 21.54
C PHE A 157 11.96 16.37 21.62
N ALA A 158 12.66 16.99 22.59
CA ALA A 158 14.08 16.75 22.82
C ALA A 158 14.36 15.29 23.18
N ASP A 159 13.50 14.66 23.98
CA ASP A 159 13.66 13.25 24.40
C ASP A 159 13.42 12.27 23.24
N ILE A 160 12.46 12.54 22.36
CA ILE A 160 12.08 11.61 21.28
C ILE A 160 12.92 11.79 20.01
N ARG A 161 13.23 13.03 19.65
CA ARG A 161 13.92 13.37 18.39
C ARG A 161 15.37 13.83 18.59
N GLY A 162 15.81 13.95 19.84
CA GLY A 162 17.13 14.49 20.18
C GLY A 162 17.16 16.01 20.25
N ALA A 163 18.26 16.56 20.78
CA ALA A 163 18.41 17.98 21.12
C ALA A 163 18.33 18.96 19.93
N HIS A 164 18.50 18.48 18.70
CA HIS A 164 18.49 19.29 17.48
C HIS A 164 17.14 19.29 16.74
N PHE A 165 16.04 18.91 17.40
CA PHE A 165 14.73 18.99 16.78
C PHE A 165 14.38 20.43 16.35
N SER A 166 13.56 20.54 15.31
CA SER A 166 13.06 21.83 14.83
C SER A 166 11.83 22.25 15.62
N PHE A 167 11.81 23.46 16.18
CA PHE A 167 10.64 24.00 16.88
C PHE A 167 9.42 24.08 15.95
N LYS A 168 9.64 24.32 14.64
CA LYS A 168 8.57 24.29 13.64
C LYS A 168 7.90 22.92 13.55
N SER A 169 8.64 21.85 13.83
CA SER A 169 8.08 20.49 13.87
C SER A 169 7.28 20.21 15.15
N ALA A 170 7.47 20.99 16.21
CA ALA A 170 6.70 20.92 17.46
C ALA A 170 5.43 21.79 17.42
N GLN A 171 5.39 22.83 16.56
CA GLN A 171 4.22 23.68 16.32
C GLN A 171 2.92 22.89 16.11
N ALA A 172 2.95 21.86 15.27
CA ALA A 172 1.75 21.07 14.96
C ALA A 172 1.18 20.38 16.21
N THR A 173 2.06 19.93 17.12
CA THR A 173 1.64 19.36 18.40
C THR A 173 1.13 20.44 19.35
N ALA A 174 1.72 21.63 19.36
CA ALA A 174 1.19 22.76 20.15
C ALA A 174 -0.24 23.13 19.71
N VAL A 175 -0.50 23.21 18.40
CA VAL A 175 -1.85 23.46 17.86
C VAL A 175 -2.82 22.35 18.28
N MET A 176 -2.42 21.08 18.14
CA MET A 176 -3.26 19.94 18.54
C MET A 176 -3.56 19.95 20.05
N MET A 177 -2.58 20.27 20.90
CA MET A 177 -2.81 20.38 22.34
C MET A 177 -3.83 21.48 22.68
N LYS A 178 -3.83 22.58 21.94
CA LYS A 178 -4.85 23.63 22.08
C LYS A 178 -6.23 23.16 21.61
N GLU A 179 -6.31 22.48 20.47
CA GLU A 179 -7.56 21.92 19.93
C GLU A 179 -8.17 20.88 20.89
N ASP A 180 -7.33 20.06 21.53
CA ASP A 180 -7.73 19.09 22.57
C ASP A 180 -8.05 19.74 23.92
N GLY A 181 -7.92 21.07 24.03
CA GLY A 181 -8.28 21.83 25.24
C GLY A 181 -7.32 21.66 26.41
N ILE A 182 -6.08 21.21 26.16
CA ILE A 182 -5.09 20.96 27.21
C ILE A 182 -4.65 22.29 27.84
N SER A 183 -4.87 22.43 29.14
CA SER A 183 -4.58 23.67 29.88
C SER A 183 -3.95 23.45 31.25
N THR A 184 -3.77 22.20 31.67
CA THR A 184 -3.12 21.83 32.93
C THR A 184 -1.90 20.93 32.71
N THR A 185 -0.97 20.94 33.66
CA THR A 185 0.24 20.10 33.63
C THR A 185 -0.07 18.61 33.64
N GLU A 186 -1.13 18.21 34.33
CA GLU A 186 -1.61 16.83 34.43
C GLU A 186 -2.18 16.33 33.10
N GLU A 187 -3.00 17.14 32.43
CA GLU A 187 -3.52 16.84 31.09
C GLU A 187 -2.39 16.74 30.07
N ALA A 188 -1.41 17.66 30.14
CA ALA A 188 -0.23 17.63 29.30
C ALA A 188 0.61 16.36 29.54
N GLU A 189 0.82 15.96 30.80
CA GLU A 189 1.53 14.73 31.13
C GLU A 189 0.78 13.48 30.62
N GLN A 190 -0.55 13.43 30.76
CA GLN A 190 -1.37 12.37 30.21
C GLN A 190 -1.24 12.30 28.68
N PHE A 191 -1.35 13.43 27.99
CA PHE A 191 -1.16 13.53 26.55
C PHE A 191 0.22 13.04 26.10
N PHE A 192 1.30 13.49 26.76
CA PHE A 192 2.66 13.03 26.46
C PHE A 192 2.84 11.55 26.77
N SER A 193 2.26 11.02 27.84
CA SER A 193 2.34 9.60 28.18
C SER A 193 1.66 8.72 27.12
N HIS A 194 0.49 9.15 26.65
CA HIS A 194 -0.27 8.48 25.60
C HIS A 194 0.46 8.53 24.25
N SER A 195 1.04 9.69 23.93
CA SER A 195 1.88 9.87 22.74
C SER A 195 3.17 9.05 22.80
N LYS A 196 3.85 8.96 23.96
CA LYS A 196 4.99 8.05 24.19
C LYS A 196 4.59 6.59 23.96
N ARG A 197 3.44 6.16 24.48
CA ARG A 197 2.93 4.80 24.29
C ARG A 197 2.67 4.50 22.80
N THR A 198 2.03 5.42 22.10
CA THR A 198 1.75 5.31 20.66
C THR A 198 3.04 5.20 19.84
N HIS A 199 4.02 6.07 20.12
CA HIS A 199 5.33 6.04 19.48
C HIS A 199 6.10 4.75 19.77
N ALA A 200 6.10 4.29 21.02
CA ALA A 200 6.75 3.05 21.42
C ALA A 200 6.12 1.83 20.75
N GLY A 201 4.79 1.78 20.70
CA GLY A 201 4.02 0.73 20.05
C GLY A 201 4.23 0.68 18.53
N ALA A 202 4.11 1.81 17.83
CA ALA A 202 4.38 1.90 16.40
C ALA A 202 5.85 1.55 16.06
N ARG A 203 6.80 1.94 16.91
CA ARG A 203 8.21 1.57 16.75
C ARG A 203 8.44 0.07 16.98
N ALA A 204 7.71 -0.56 17.90
CA ALA A 204 7.75 -2.01 18.08
C ALA A 204 7.23 -2.74 16.83
N VAL A 205 6.18 -2.23 16.18
CA VAL A 205 5.69 -2.75 14.88
C VAL A 205 6.74 -2.59 13.78
N LEU A 206 7.35 -1.40 13.64
CA LEU A 206 8.44 -1.19 12.67
C LEU A 206 9.63 -2.12 12.89
N SER A 207 9.95 -2.43 14.15
CA SER A 207 11.00 -3.39 14.48
C SER A 207 10.68 -4.80 13.99
N GLN A 208 9.40 -5.21 13.95
CA GLN A 208 9.00 -6.50 13.37
C GLN A 208 9.21 -6.51 11.84
N PHE A 209 9.10 -5.35 11.20
CA PHE A 209 9.39 -5.18 9.76
C PHE A 209 10.89 -5.02 9.45
N ASN A 210 11.78 -5.18 10.45
CA ASN A 210 13.21 -4.89 10.35
C ASN A 210 13.55 -3.43 9.95
N LEU A 211 12.62 -2.49 10.17
CA LEU A 211 12.83 -1.07 9.89
C LEU A 211 13.31 -0.34 11.17
N ARG A 212 14.55 0.16 11.15
CA ARG A 212 15.18 0.86 12.28
C ARG A 212 15.08 2.39 12.19
N ARG A 213 13.97 2.91 11.67
CA ARG A 213 13.67 4.34 11.59
C ARG A 213 12.57 4.73 12.57
N LEU A 214 12.37 6.04 12.76
CA LEU A 214 11.22 6.55 13.52
C LEU A 214 9.91 6.33 12.74
N PRO A 215 8.77 6.13 13.45
CA PRO A 215 7.45 6.15 12.83
C PRO A 215 7.15 7.50 12.19
N THR A 216 6.52 7.45 11.02
CA THR A 216 5.93 8.59 10.31
C THR A 216 4.54 8.92 10.87
N GLU A 217 4.03 10.13 10.63
CA GLU A 217 2.70 10.52 11.10
C GLU A 217 1.57 9.61 10.58
N PRO A 218 1.55 9.17 9.30
CA PRO A 218 0.56 8.20 8.84
C PRO A 218 0.60 6.86 9.59
N GLU A 219 1.79 6.40 9.97
CA GLU A 219 1.96 5.15 10.75
C GLU A 219 1.49 5.32 12.19
N LEU A 220 1.76 6.48 12.79
CA LEU A 220 1.25 6.85 14.12
C LEU A 220 -0.27 6.95 14.12
N ALA A 221 -0.85 7.58 13.10
CA ALA A 221 -2.30 7.69 12.94
C ALA A 221 -2.98 6.33 12.82
N LEU A 222 -2.40 5.40 12.05
CA LEU A 222 -2.87 4.02 11.98
C LEU A 222 -2.75 3.30 13.33
N TYR A 223 -1.65 3.51 14.06
CA TYR A 223 -1.48 2.91 15.38
C TYR A 223 -2.52 3.42 16.39
N ARG A 224 -2.75 4.75 16.46
CA ARG A 224 -3.81 5.38 17.28
C ARG A 224 -5.17 4.81 16.94
N LYS A 225 -5.48 4.68 15.65
CA LYS A 225 -6.72 4.05 15.17
C LYS A 225 -6.89 2.63 15.72
N TRP A 226 -5.83 1.81 15.72
CA TRP A 226 -5.92 0.44 16.22
C TRP A 226 -6.13 0.39 17.73
N THR A 227 -5.46 1.23 18.50
CA THR A 227 -5.52 1.20 19.97
C THR A 227 -6.74 1.93 20.55
N GLU A 228 -7.12 3.08 20.00
CA GLU A 228 -8.16 3.94 20.55
C GLU A 228 -9.53 3.64 19.95
N GLN A 229 -9.64 3.74 18.62
CA GLN A 229 -10.92 3.54 17.93
C GLN A 229 -11.28 2.06 17.88
N TRP A 230 -10.29 1.22 17.60
CA TRP A 230 -10.50 -0.21 17.51
C TRP A 230 -10.27 -0.91 18.84
N GLY A 231 -9.58 -0.34 19.84
CA GLY A 231 -9.46 -0.98 21.15
C GLY A 231 -8.56 -2.22 21.19
N PHE A 232 -7.65 -2.39 20.23
CA PHE A 232 -6.64 -3.46 20.28
C PHE A 232 -5.59 -3.16 21.35
N ASP A 233 -5.16 -4.20 22.08
CA ASP A 233 -4.00 -4.07 22.97
C ASP A 233 -2.67 -4.11 22.17
N ASP A 234 -1.61 -3.50 22.70
CA ASP A 234 -0.32 -3.40 22.01
C ASP A 234 0.25 -4.79 21.65
N LYS A 235 0.00 -5.80 22.52
CA LYS A 235 0.47 -7.18 22.31
C LYS A 235 -0.27 -7.86 21.16
N ALA A 236 -1.55 -7.59 20.99
CA ALA A 236 -2.39 -8.11 19.93
C ALA A 236 -1.95 -7.61 18.57
N ILE A 237 -1.60 -6.33 18.47
CA ILE A 237 -1.06 -5.72 17.25
C ILE A 237 0.27 -6.39 16.86
N ILE A 238 1.15 -6.63 17.83
CA ILE A 238 2.42 -7.34 17.59
C ILE A 238 2.20 -8.80 17.19
N VAL A 239 1.26 -9.51 17.81
CA VAL A 239 0.91 -10.89 17.41
C VAL A 239 0.38 -10.90 15.97
N ALA A 240 -0.55 -10.02 15.62
CA ALA A 240 -1.07 -9.91 14.26
C ALA A 240 0.04 -9.60 13.24
N CYS A 241 1.00 -8.76 13.63
CA CYS A 241 2.19 -8.48 12.84
C CYS A 241 3.08 -9.72 12.66
N GLN A 242 3.29 -10.53 13.69
CA GLN A 242 4.18 -11.70 13.65
C GLN A 242 3.62 -12.83 12.78
N GLU A 243 2.31 -13.07 12.86
CA GLU A 243 1.62 -14.07 12.04
C GLU A 243 1.56 -13.69 10.55
N THR A 244 1.93 -12.45 10.20
CA THR A 244 1.77 -11.88 8.86
C THR A 244 3.10 -11.51 8.18
N VAL A 245 4.25 -11.80 8.81
CA VAL A 245 5.61 -11.61 8.25
C VAL A 245 5.90 -12.53 7.03
N ALA A 246 4.94 -13.35 6.60
CA ALA A 246 5.01 -14.14 5.37
C ALA A 246 4.95 -13.30 4.06
N ALA A 247 4.66 -11.99 4.14
CA ALA A 247 4.72 -11.10 2.98
C ALA A 247 6.14 -10.57 2.76
N ASN A 248 6.69 -10.72 1.56
CA ASN A 248 8.02 -10.22 1.15
C ASN A 248 8.23 -8.69 1.33
N ASN A 249 7.21 -7.92 1.73
CA ASN A 249 7.30 -6.49 2.02
C ASN A 249 6.16 -6.02 2.97
N PRO A 250 6.29 -6.22 4.29
CA PRO A 250 5.24 -5.89 5.24
C PRO A 250 5.11 -4.36 5.44
N SER A 251 3.87 -3.87 5.57
CA SER A 251 3.58 -2.44 5.74
C SER A 251 2.44 -2.20 6.75
N PHE A 252 2.35 -0.99 7.30
CA PHE A 252 1.25 -0.59 8.19
C PHE A 252 -0.12 -0.68 7.50
N SER A 253 -0.20 -0.41 6.19
CA SER A 253 -1.45 -0.55 5.42
C SER A 253 -1.90 -2.01 5.33
N TYR A 254 -0.96 -2.93 5.08
CA TYR A 254 -1.23 -4.37 5.09
C TYR A 254 -1.69 -4.85 6.47
N LEU A 255 -0.99 -4.46 7.54
CA LEU A 255 -1.36 -4.78 8.91
C LEU A 255 -2.74 -4.22 9.28
N ASN A 256 -3.08 -3.00 8.83
CA ASN A 256 -4.41 -2.42 9.02
C ASN A 256 -5.52 -3.28 8.39
N GLY A 257 -5.30 -3.82 7.18
CA GLY A 257 -6.27 -4.70 6.51
C GLY A 257 -6.51 -6.02 7.27
N ILE A 258 -5.46 -6.57 7.88
CA ILE A 258 -5.55 -7.76 8.73
C ILE A 258 -6.32 -7.44 10.01
N LEU A 259 -5.95 -6.38 10.71
CA LEU A 259 -6.61 -5.96 11.95
C LEU A 259 -8.09 -5.63 11.73
N ASP A 260 -8.47 -5.06 10.58
CA ASP A 260 -9.87 -4.80 10.25
C ASP A 260 -10.68 -6.10 10.03
N ARG A 261 -10.06 -7.11 9.38
CA ARG A 261 -10.66 -8.43 9.24
C ARG A 261 -10.83 -9.12 10.60
N ILE A 262 -9.87 -8.96 11.51
CA ILE A 262 -9.97 -9.53 12.87
C ILE A 262 -11.07 -8.82 13.66
N ARG A 263 -11.13 -7.49 13.58
CA ARG A 263 -12.14 -6.67 14.27
C ARG A 263 -13.57 -7.05 13.89
N THR A 264 -13.79 -7.46 12.64
CA THR A 264 -15.12 -7.87 12.14
C THR A 264 -15.52 -9.27 12.59
N LYS A 265 -14.57 -10.17 12.89
CA LYS A 265 -14.83 -11.56 13.28
C LYS A 265 -14.72 -11.85 14.78
N VAL A 266 -13.89 -11.11 15.51
CA VAL A 266 -13.58 -11.42 16.93
C VAL A 266 -14.17 -10.34 17.84
N PRO A 267 -15.10 -10.70 18.76
CA PRO A 267 -15.74 -9.74 19.65
C PRO A 267 -14.80 -9.19 20.73
N THR A 268 -13.74 -9.91 21.10
CA THR A 268 -12.78 -9.52 22.15
C THR A 268 -11.41 -9.21 21.58
N LYS A 269 -10.91 -7.99 21.79
CA LYS A 269 -9.71 -7.46 21.10
C LYS A 269 -8.43 -7.57 21.93
N GLY A 270 -8.44 -8.49 22.87
CA GLY A 270 -7.29 -8.82 23.71
C GLY A 270 -6.37 -9.85 23.05
N SER A 271 -5.08 -9.75 23.34
CA SER A 271 -4.01 -10.62 22.83
C SER A 271 -4.28 -12.12 22.96
N ARG A 272 -5.03 -12.57 23.97
CA ARG A 272 -5.38 -13.99 24.17
C ARG A 272 -6.43 -14.49 23.17
N ALA A 273 -7.48 -13.72 22.93
CA ALA A 273 -8.54 -14.06 21.96
C ALA A 273 -8.00 -14.03 20.53
N ILE A 274 -7.10 -13.09 20.25
CA ILE A 274 -6.45 -12.94 18.94
C ILE A 274 -5.47 -14.09 18.70
N LYS A 275 -4.67 -14.50 19.70
CA LYS A 275 -3.83 -15.70 19.60
C LYS A 275 -4.64 -16.98 19.36
N GLN A 276 -5.81 -17.11 19.99
CA GLN A 276 -6.67 -18.28 19.79
C GLN A 276 -7.28 -18.32 18.38
N HIS A 277 -7.75 -17.17 17.88
CA HIS A 277 -8.21 -17.04 16.49
C HIS A 277 -7.09 -17.35 15.48
N PHE A 278 -5.87 -16.90 15.73
CA PHE A 278 -4.72 -17.24 14.87
C PHE A 278 -4.32 -18.73 14.95
N ALA A 279 -4.50 -19.39 16.10
CA ALA A 279 -4.26 -20.83 16.21
C ALA A 279 -5.27 -21.65 15.39
N GLU A 280 -6.55 -21.24 15.39
CA GLU A 280 -7.61 -21.85 14.60
C GLU A 280 -7.46 -21.53 13.09
N GLU A 281 -7.23 -20.26 12.71
CA GLU A 281 -6.94 -19.89 11.32
C GLU A 281 -5.60 -20.48 10.82
N GLY A 282 -4.60 -20.68 11.67
CA GLY A 282 -3.34 -21.33 11.31
C GLY A 282 -3.54 -22.77 10.86
N GLN A 283 -4.43 -23.51 11.55
CA GLN A 283 -4.80 -24.87 11.14
C GLN A 283 -5.55 -24.87 9.81
N ASP A 284 -6.50 -23.96 9.61
CA ASP A 284 -7.26 -23.85 8.35
C ASP A 284 -6.36 -23.42 7.18
N VAL A 285 -5.41 -22.51 7.43
CA VAL A 285 -4.42 -22.07 6.43
C VAL A 285 -3.48 -23.20 6.04
N GLU A 286 -3.03 -24.03 6.98
CA GLU A 286 -2.24 -25.23 6.66
C GLU A 286 -3.04 -26.24 5.82
N GLN A 287 -4.33 -26.40 6.10
CA GLN A 287 -5.20 -27.25 5.28
C GLN A 287 -5.38 -26.67 3.87
N VAL A 288 -5.54 -25.35 3.72
CA VAL A 288 -5.59 -24.70 2.41
C VAL A 288 -4.27 -24.85 1.64
N LYS A 289 -3.12 -24.71 2.32
CA LYS A 289 -1.80 -24.99 1.73
C LYS A 289 -1.72 -26.43 1.21
N GLN A 290 -2.25 -27.39 1.97
CA GLN A 290 -2.31 -28.79 1.54
C GLN A 290 -3.19 -28.96 0.29
N VAL A 291 -4.37 -28.35 0.25
CA VAL A 291 -5.25 -28.39 -0.94
C VAL A 291 -4.58 -27.75 -2.16
N LEU A 292 -3.95 -26.58 -2.00
CA LEU A 292 -3.20 -25.89 -3.04
C LEU A 292 -2.02 -26.73 -3.57
N LYS A 293 -1.32 -27.43 -2.68
CA LYS A 293 -0.24 -28.35 -3.04
C LYS A 293 -0.75 -29.49 -3.93
N GLU A 294 -1.89 -30.08 -3.59
CA GLU A 294 -2.49 -31.17 -4.37
C GLU A 294 -3.03 -30.68 -5.73
N LEU A 295 -3.51 -29.43 -5.81
CA LEU A 295 -3.87 -28.78 -7.07
C LEU A 295 -2.66 -28.31 -7.90
N GLY A 296 -1.44 -28.38 -7.37
CA GLY A 296 -0.24 -27.85 -8.01
C GLY A 296 -0.25 -26.32 -8.18
N LEU A 297 -0.93 -25.61 -7.27
CA LEU A 297 -1.11 -24.15 -7.26
C LEU A 297 -0.38 -23.50 -6.07
N GLN A 298 0.83 -23.98 -5.74
CA GLN A 298 1.60 -23.54 -4.56
C GLN A 298 1.99 -22.05 -4.58
N GLN A 299 1.97 -21.43 -5.76
CA GLN A 299 2.23 -20.00 -5.96
C GLN A 299 1.06 -19.11 -5.51
N VAL A 300 -0.14 -19.68 -5.32
CA VAL A 300 -1.32 -18.93 -4.89
C VAL A 300 -1.27 -18.76 -3.37
N SER A 301 -1.57 -17.55 -2.89
CA SER A 301 -1.64 -17.30 -1.45
C SER A 301 -2.81 -18.09 -0.82
N PRO A 302 -2.58 -18.86 0.27
CA PRO A 302 -3.63 -19.60 0.96
C PRO A 302 -4.78 -18.70 1.44
N TYR A 303 -4.46 -17.47 1.84
CA TYR A 303 -5.44 -16.50 2.34
C TYR A 303 -6.45 -16.05 1.27
N THR A 304 -6.14 -16.20 -0.01
CA THR A 304 -7.05 -15.87 -1.11
C THR A 304 -8.19 -16.88 -1.20
N LEU A 305 -7.93 -18.16 -0.89
CA LEU A 305 -8.90 -19.24 -1.01
C LEU A 305 -9.51 -19.66 0.31
N LEU A 306 -8.97 -19.17 1.44
CA LEU A 306 -9.44 -19.49 2.78
C LEU A 306 -10.97 -19.31 2.95
N PRO A 307 -11.62 -18.21 2.50
CA PRO A 307 -13.07 -18.08 2.66
C PRO A 307 -13.86 -19.17 1.92
N ALA A 308 -13.47 -19.49 0.68
CA ALA A 308 -14.13 -20.52 -0.11
C ALA A 308 -13.88 -21.92 0.47
N TYR A 309 -12.67 -22.17 1.00
CA TYR A 309 -12.35 -23.41 1.71
C TYR A 309 -13.20 -23.61 2.97
N LEU A 310 -13.39 -22.56 3.77
CA LEU A 310 -14.20 -22.61 4.98
C LEU A 310 -15.66 -22.99 4.67
N LEU A 311 -16.22 -22.46 3.58
CA LEU A 311 -17.57 -22.82 3.13
C LEU A 311 -17.67 -24.32 2.78
N LEU A 312 -16.65 -24.89 2.13
CA LEU A 312 -16.60 -26.33 1.85
C LEU A 312 -16.53 -27.16 3.13
N ARG A 313 -15.80 -26.69 4.14
CA ARG A 313 -15.67 -27.35 5.43
C ARG A 313 -16.96 -27.39 6.26
N GLU A 314 -17.95 -26.55 5.95
CA GLU A 314 -19.27 -26.63 6.59
C GLU A 314 -20.03 -27.90 6.18
N THR A 315 -19.75 -28.44 4.99
CA THR A 315 -20.49 -29.57 4.41
C THR A 315 -19.64 -30.84 4.26
N TYR A 316 -18.33 -30.70 4.01
CA TYR A 316 -17.45 -31.80 3.64
C TYR A 316 -16.27 -31.93 4.61
N THR A 317 -15.79 -33.17 4.80
CA THR A 317 -14.58 -33.42 5.60
C THR A 317 -13.32 -32.93 4.89
N VAL A 318 -12.28 -32.63 5.66
CA VAL A 318 -10.99 -32.15 5.15
C VAL A 318 -10.39 -33.15 4.16
N GLU A 319 -10.47 -34.44 4.48
CA GLU A 319 -9.98 -35.54 3.65
C GLU A 319 -10.72 -35.62 2.31
N MET A 320 -12.04 -35.42 2.30
CA MET A 320 -12.81 -35.40 1.05
C MET A 320 -12.40 -34.23 0.16
N ILE A 321 -12.19 -33.04 0.72
CA ILE A 321 -11.75 -31.86 -0.03
C ILE A 321 -10.36 -32.12 -0.65
N ILE A 322 -9.44 -32.72 0.11
CA ILE A 322 -8.10 -33.10 -0.37
C ILE A 322 -8.18 -34.14 -1.49
N LEU A 323 -9.04 -35.15 -1.36
CA LEU A 323 -9.26 -36.16 -2.41
C LEU A 323 -9.85 -35.54 -3.66
N ALA A 324 -10.80 -34.62 -3.53
CA ALA A 324 -11.41 -33.91 -4.65
C ALA A 324 -10.37 -33.06 -5.38
N ALA A 325 -9.52 -32.34 -4.65
CA ALA A 325 -8.39 -31.59 -5.20
C ALA A 325 -7.45 -32.47 -6.05
N LYS A 326 -7.12 -33.68 -5.57
CA LYS A 326 -6.33 -34.66 -6.34
C LYS A 326 -7.03 -35.10 -7.63
N SER A 327 -8.34 -35.38 -7.55
CA SER A 327 -9.14 -35.81 -8.71
C SER A 327 -9.22 -34.70 -9.76
N VAL A 328 -9.44 -33.45 -9.34
CA VAL A 328 -9.47 -32.26 -10.19
C VAL A 328 -8.11 -32.02 -10.86
N ARG A 329 -7.01 -32.16 -10.12
CA ARG A 329 -5.66 -31.98 -10.68
C ARG A 329 -5.33 -32.95 -11.80
N ALA A 330 -5.87 -34.17 -11.78
CA ALA A 330 -5.67 -35.14 -12.86
C ALA A 330 -6.13 -34.58 -14.23
N ARG A 331 -7.01 -33.58 -14.24
CA ARG A 331 -7.54 -32.92 -15.45
C ARG A 331 -7.02 -31.51 -15.66
N ASN A 332 -6.00 -31.10 -14.91
CA ASN A 332 -5.49 -29.74 -14.90
C ASN A 332 -6.57 -28.70 -14.49
N GLY A 333 -7.52 -29.11 -13.63
CA GLY A 333 -8.55 -28.23 -13.10
C GLY A 333 -8.04 -27.30 -11.99
N LYS A 334 -8.88 -26.34 -11.60
CA LYS A 334 -8.59 -25.28 -10.62
C LYS A 334 -9.35 -25.50 -9.31
N PHE A 335 -9.14 -24.61 -8.34
CA PHE A 335 -9.84 -24.71 -7.06
C PHE A 335 -11.38 -24.63 -7.21
N GLU A 336 -11.88 -23.85 -8.17
CA GLU A 336 -13.33 -23.74 -8.41
C GLU A 336 -13.98 -25.06 -8.84
N ASP A 337 -13.20 -26.01 -9.36
CA ASP A 337 -13.67 -27.32 -9.80
C ASP A 337 -13.78 -28.35 -8.66
N VAL A 338 -13.28 -28.02 -7.46
CA VAL A 338 -13.30 -28.90 -6.28
C VAL A 338 -14.73 -29.11 -5.76
N GLU A 339 -15.52 -28.04 -5.66
CA GLU A 339 -16.90 -28.11 -5.18
C GLU A 339 -17.80 -28.94 -6.13
N PRO A 340 -17.80 -28.72 -7.46
CA PRO A 340 -18.51 -29.59 -8.40
C PRO A 340 -18.17 -31.08 -8.27
N GLN A 341 -16.90 -31.40 -8.01
CA GLN A 341 -16.46 -32.78 -7.81
C GLN A 341 -17.05 -33.37 -6.51
N LEU A 342 -17.03 -32.61 -5.41
CA LEU A 342 -17.63 -33.02 -4.13
C LEU A 342 -19.14 -33.24 -4.25
N ILE A 343 -19.84 -32.36 -4.96
CA ILE A 343 -21.28 -32.51 -5.26
C ILE A 343 -21.52 -33.78 -6.08
N THR A 344 -20.64 -34.10 -7.02
CA THR A 344 -20.75 -35.31 -7.86
C THR A 344 -20.63 -36.58 -7.03
N TRP A 345 -19.67 -36.65 -6.09
CA TRP A 345 -19.56 -37.77 -5.15
C TRP A 345 -20.76 -37.88 -4.23
N THR A 346 -21.28 -36.76 -3.74
CA THR A 346 -22.48 -36.74 -2.90
C THR A 346 -23.69 -37.30 -3.65
N LYS A 347 -23.87 -36.93 -4.93
CA LYS A 347 -24.93 -37.48 -5.79
C LYS A 347 -24.78 -38.99 -6.06
N GLN A 348 -23.57 -39.52 -5.98
CA GLN A 348 -23.27 -40.95 -6.09
C GLN A 348 -23.44 -41.70 -4.77
N GLY A 349 -23.84 -41.01 -3.68
CA GLY A 349 -23.99 -41.59 -2.34
C GLY A 349 -22.66 -41.77 -1.61
N LEU A 350 -21.57 -41.13 -2.07
CA LEU A 350 -20.26 -41.15 -1.43
C LEU A 350 -20.17 -39.96 -0.48
N THR A 351 -20.62 -40.13 0.76
CA THR A 351 -20.67 -39.08 1.80
C THR A 351 -19.54 -39.20 2.82
N GLU A 352 -18.82 -40.34 2.84
CA GLU A 352 -17.66 -40.56 3.70
C GLU A 352 -16.36 -40.69 2.90
N ASP A 353 -15.26 -40.23 3.48
CA ASP A 353 -13.90 -40.33 2.92
C ASP A 353 -13.51 -41.78 2.55
N LYS A 354 -13.86 -42.75 3.41
CA LYS A 354 -13.61 -44.17 3.18
C LYS A 354 -14.33 -44.69 1.93
N GLN A 355 -15.55 -44.24 1.70
CA GLN A 355 -16.34 -44.63 0.52
C GLN A 355 -15.71 -44.07 -0.75
N VAL A 356 -15.27 -42.81 -0.73
CA VAL A 356 -14.55 -42.18 -1.85
C VAL A 356 -13.25 -42.93 -2.15
N VAL A 357 -12.45 -43.26 -1.13
CA VAL A 357 -11.19 -44.02 -1.33
C VAL A 357 -11.46 -45.40 -1.92
N ALA A 358 -12.48 -46.11 -1.44
CA ALA A 358 -12.86 -47.42 -1.98
C ALA A 358 -13.32 -47.32 -3.44
N HIS A 359 -14.12 -46.30 -3.77
CA HIS A 359 -14.55 -46.00 -5.13
C HIS A 359 -13.36 -45.74 -6.06
N LEU A 360 -12.44 -44.85 -5.67
CA LEU A 360 -11.24 -44.52 -6.46
C LEU A 360 -10.32 -45.73 -6.65
N ARG A 361 -10.17 -46.59 -5.63
CA ARG A 361 -9.42 -47.86 -5.76
C ARG A 361 -10.08 -48.82 -6.75
N ALA A 362 -11.40 -48.96 -6.69
CA ALA A 362 -12.15 -49.80 -7.62
C ALA A 362 -12.05 -49.28 -9.06
N LEU A 363 -11.95 -47.96 -9.28
CA LEU A 363 -11.73 -47.41 -10.62
C LEU A 363 -10.29 -47.59 -11.11
N LYS A 364 -9.30 -47.57 -10.22
CA LYS A 364 -7.88 -47.69 -10.56
C LYS A 364 -7.55 -49.00 -11.31
N GLN A 365 -8.32 -50.07 -11.09
CA GLN A 365 -8.13 -51.33 -11.82
C GLN A 365 -8.32 -51.20 -13.34
N TYR A 366 -9.11 -50.22 -13.79
CA TYR A 366 -9.37 -49.98 -15.21
C TYR A 366 -8.31 -49.06 -15.86
N MET A 367 -7.39 -48.51 -15.08
CA MET A 367 -6.39 -47.54 -15.55
C MET A 367 -5.47 -48.09 -16.66
N PRO A 368 -4.92 -49.32 -16.58
CA PRO A 368 -4.08 -49.86 -17.66
C PRO A 368 -4.85 -49.97 -18.99
N LYS A 369 -6.11 -50.38 -18.91
CA LYS A 369 -6.96 -50.55 -20.09
C LYS A 369 -7.41 -49.22 -20.69
N MET A 370 -7.67 -48.23 -19.86
CA MET A 370 -7.99 -46.90 -20.35
C MET A 370 -6.77 -46.23 -21.02
N HIS A 371 -5.54 -46.54 -20.56
CA HIS A 371 -4.32 -46.14 -21.27
C HIS A 371 -4.26 -46.72 -22.68
N GLU A 372 -4.56 -48.01 -22.85
CA GLU A 372 -4.62 -48.62 -24.18
C GLU A 372 -5.65 -47.92 -25.10
N VAL A 373 -6.78 -47.45 -24.54
CA VAL A 373 -7.80 -46.67 -25.27
C VAL A 373 -7.29 -45.29 -25.68
N PHE A 374 -6.59 -44.59 -24.78
CA PHE A 374 -5.98 -43.29 -25.08
C PHE A 374 -4.94 -43.41 -26.19
N GLU A 375 -4.04 -44.38 -26.10
CA GLU A 375 -3.04 -44.69 -27.12
C GLU A 375 -3.69 -45.01 -28.48
N ALA A 376 -4.67 -45.92 -28.49
CA ALA A 376 -5.35 -46.34 -29.70
C ALA A 376 -6.11 -45.21 -30.41
N SER A 377 -6.66 -44.26 -29.64
CA SER A 377 -7.35 -43.08 -30.18
C SER A 377 -6.43 -41.87 -30.40
N GLY A 378 -5.14 -41.97 -30.07
CA GLY A 378 -4.17 -40.87 -30.11
C GLY A 378 -4.56 -39.71 -29.20
N MET A 379 -5.15 -39.98 -28.04
CA MET A 379 -5.38 -38.97 -27.00
C MET A 379 -4.13 -38.82 -26.15
N GLU A 380 -3.68 -37.58 -25.98
CA GLU A 380 -2.61 -37.23 -25.06
C GLU A 380 -3.23 -36.60 -23.80
N GLY A 381 -2.65 -36.89 -22.63
CA GLY A 381 -3.10 -36.33 -21.35
C GLY A 381 -3.13 -37.34 -20.21
N ARG A 382 -3.53 -36.86 -19.04
CA ARG A 382 -3.71 -37.70 -17.84
C ARG A 382 -5.13 -38.25 -17.79
N ILE A 383 -5.26 -39.53 -17.47
CA ILE A 383 -6.55 -40.20 -17.30
C ILE A 383 -7.15 -39.79 -15.96
N GLY A 384 -8.34 -39.19 -15.99
CA GLY A 384 -9.07 -38.78 -14.80
C GLY A 384 -10.15 -39.78 -14.38
N GLU A 385 -10.81 -39.48 -13.26
CA GLU A 385 -11.85 -40.34 -12.69
C GLU A 385 -13.02 -40.58 -13.65
N VAL A 386 -13.55 -39.54 -14.31
CA VAL A 386 -14.70 -39.70 -15.22
C VAL A 386 -14.35 -40.55 -16.45
N ASP A 387 -13.07 -40.62 -16.83
CA ASP A 387 -12.60 -41.47 -17.93
C ASP A 387 -12.65 -42.95 -17.53
N LEU A 388 -12.21 -43.25 -16.30
CA LEU A 388 -12.30 -44.59 -15.71
C LEU A 388 -13.75 -45.01 -15.46
N THR A 389 -14.60 -44.09 -14.99
CA THR A 389 -16.04 -44.34 -14.81
C THR A 389 -16.70 -44.65 -16.15
N ARG A 390 -16.34 -43.92 -17.22
CA ARG A 390 -16.84 -44.19 -18.57
C ARG A 390 -16.40 -45.56 -19.07
N TYR A 391 -15.14 -45.93 -18.85
CA TYR A 391 -14.64 -47.25 -19.22
C TYR A 391 -15.36 -48.38 -18.47
N LYS A 392 -15.57 -48.21 -17.16
CA LYS A 392 -16.36 -49.14 -16.34
C LYS A 392 -17.77 -49.30 -16.92
N GLN A 393 -18.42 -48.20 -17.29
CA GLN A 393 -19.75 -48.23 -17.89
C GLN A 393 -19.78 -48.99 -19.23
N TRP A 394 -18.77 -48.82 -20.09
CA TRP A 394 -18.67 -49.60 -21.33
C TRP A 394 -18.54 -51.11 -21.09
N ARG A 395 -17.83 -51.51 -20.04
CA ARG A 395 -17.73 -52.92 -19.62
C ARG A 395 -19.05 -53.46 -19.09
N GLU A 396 -19.76 -52.68 -18.27
CA GLU A 396 -21.09 -53.03 -17.74
C GLU A 396 -22.16 -53.09 -18.84
N ASP A 397 -22.01 -52.27 -19.88
CA ASP A 397 -22.83 -52.32 -21.10
C ASP A 397 -22.62 -53.59 -21.94
N GLY A 398 -21.65 -54.43 -21.57
CA GLY A 398 -21.37 -55.73 -22.17
C GLY A 398 -20.34 -55.71 -23.29
N HIS A 399 -19.60 -54.60 -23.47
CA HIS A 399 -18.52 -54.52 -24.46
C HIS A 399 -17.24 -55.16 -23.94
N SER A 400 -16.60 -56.00 -24.75
CA SER A 400 -15.28 -56.54 -24.46
C SER A 400 -14.16 -55.52 -24.69
N ASP A 401 -13.02 -55.68 -24.02
CA ASP A 401 -11.87 -54.75 -24.15
C ASP A 401 -11.44 -54.55 -25.59
N ALA A 402 -11.44 -55.64 -26.36
CA ALA A 402 -11.08 -55.64 -27.75
C ALA A 402 -12.03 -54.78 -28.61
N VAL A 403 -13.34 -54.84 -28.33
CA VAL A 403 -14.35 -54.01 -29.01
C VAL A 403 -14.16 -52.53 -28.66
N ILE A 404 -13.87 -52.21 -27.39
CA ILE A 404 -13.62 -50.84 -26.95
C ILE A 404 -12.36 -50.26 -27.63
N LEU A 405 -11.28 -51.04 -27.71
CA LEU A 405 -10.05 -50.63 -28.40
C LEU A 405 -10.28 -50.40 -29.89
N GLU A 406 -11.10 -51.23 -30.54
CA GLU A 406 -11.41 -51.07 -31.96
C GLU A 406 -12.25 -49.81 -32.23
N ALA A 407 -13.21 -49.51 -31.34
CA ALA A 407 -13.93 -48.23 -31.37
C ALA A 407 -12.97 -47.04 -31.16
N ALA A 408 -11.97 -47.17 -30.27
CA ALA A 408 -10.96 -46.15 -30.01
C ALA A 408 -10.10 -45.84 -31.24
N LYS A 409 -9.62 -46.86 -31.96
CA LYS A 409 -8.87 -46.68 -33.22
C LYS A 409 -9.68 -45.92 -34.27
N ARG A 410 -10.97 -46.24 -34.39
CA ARG A 410 -11.90 -45.56 -35.32
C ARG A 410 -12.18 -44.11 -34.95
N ALA A 411 -11.98 -43.76 -33.67
CA ALA A 411 -12.18 -42.41 -33.17
C ALA A 411 -10.95 -41.50 -33.33
N ARG A 412 -9.83 -41.98 -33.88
CA ARG A 412 -8.56 -41.24 -33.93
C ARG A 412 -8.66 -39.85 -34.57
N GLU A 413 -9.43 -39.74 -35.65
CA GLU A 413 -9.66 -38.49 -36.41
C GLU A 413 -10.81 -37.65 -35.84
N ALA A 414 -11.50 -38.11 -34.80
CA ALA A 414 -12.64 -37.41 -34.24
C ALA A 414 -12.19 -36.23 -33.35
N ARG A 415 -12.90 -35.09 -33.46
CA ARG A 415 -12.65 -33.91 -32.62
C ARG A 415 -12.96 -34.15 -31.13
N GLN A 416 -13.97 -34.97 -30.83
CA GLN A 416 -14.40 -35.32 -29.47
C GLN A 416 -14.33 -36.84 -29.29
N LYS A 417 -13.10 -37.36 -29.18
CA LYS A 417 -12.75 -38.78 -29.29
C LYS A 417 -13.58 -39.67 -28.36
N LEU A 418 -13.61 -39.39 -27.05
CA LEU A 418 -14.36 -40.18 -26.07
C LEU A 418 -15.89 -40.22 -26.30
N SER A 419 -16.47 -39.12 -26.77
CA SER A 419 -17.91 -39.07 -27.11
C SER A 419 -18.21 -39.83 -28.40
N TYR A 420 -17.27 -39.80 -29.36
CA TYR A 420 -17.38 -40.57 -30.60
C TYR A 420 -17.27 -42.07 -30.34
N ILE A 421 -16.35 -42.50 -29.46
CA ILE A 421 -16.23 -43.88 -28.99
C ILE A 421 -17.55 -44.34 -28.36
N GLN A 422 -18.11 -43.56 -27.43
CA GLN A 422 -19.40 -43.87 -26.81
C GLN A 422 -20.50 -44.09 -27.85
N ARG A 423 -20.56 -43.23 -28.88
CA ARG A 423 -21.57 -43.36 -29.93
C ARG A 423 -21.40 -44.65 -30.74
N ILE A 424 -20.17 -44.97 -31.13
CA ILE A 424 -19.86 -46.24 -31.84
C ILE A 424 -20.30 -47.43 -30.99
N LEU A 425 -19.93 -47.45 -29.71
CA LEU A 425 -20.27 -48.54 -28.80
C LEU A 425 -21.79 -48.68 -28.63
N ASN A 426 -22.51 -47.57 -28.50
CA ASN A 426 -23.98 -47.58 -28.43
C ASN A 426 -24.62 -48.13 -29.72
N ASP A 427 -24.09 -47.77 -30.89
CA ASP A 427 -24.58 -48.27 -32.17
C ASP A 427 -24.30 -49.78 -32.33
N TRP A 428 -23.12 -50.23 -31.91
CA TRP A 428 -22.77 -51.66 -31.90
C TRP A 428 -23.58 -52.46 -30.88
N LYS A 429 -23.91 -51.88 -29.73
CA LYS A 429 -24.81 -52.47 -28.73
C LYS A 429 -26.18 -52.73 -29.32
N LYS A 430 -26.74 -51.75 -30.06
CA LYS A 430 -28.03 -51.90 -30.78
C LYS A 430 -27.99 -52.98 -31.86
N GLN A 431 -26.82 -53.18 -32.48
CA GLN A 431 -26.60 -54.20 -33.52
C GLN A 431 -26.24 -55.58 -32.94
N GLY A 432 -26.19 -55.73 -31.60
CA GLY A 432 -25.90 -57.01 -30.94
C GLY A 432 -24.43 -57.44 -31.00
N VAL A 433 -23.53 -56.54 -31.40
CA VAL A 433 -22.09 -56.81 -31.57
C VAL A 433 -21.40 -56.81 -30.20
N LYS A 434 -20.86 -57.95 -29.76
CA LYS A 434 -20.20 -58.11 -28.45
C LYS A 434 -18.73 -58.51 -28.54
N THR A 435 -18.34 -59.12 -29.67
CA THR A 435 -16.97 -59.63 -29.90
C THR A 435 -16.37 -59.08 -31.20
N LEU A 436 -15.04 -59.16 -31.35
CA LEU A 436 -14.36 -58.78 -32.60
C LEU A 436 -14.91 -59.54 -33.82
N ALA A 437 -15.27 -60.81 -33.64
CA ALA A 437 -15.83 -61.65 -34.70
C ALA A 437 -17.20 -61.14 -35.19
N ASP A 438 -17.98 -60.47 -34.33
CA ASP A 438 -19.27 -59.87 -34.70
C ASP A 438 -19.07 -58.58 -35.51
N ILE A 439 -17.99 -57.82 -35.27
CA ILE A 439 -17.63 -56.62 -36.04
C ILE A 439 -17.24 -57.00 -37.48
N GLU A 440 -16.47 -58.09 -37.64
CA GLU A 440 -16.07 -58.62 -38.95
C GLU A 440 -17.26 -59.21 -39.71
N LYS A 441 -18.14 -59.97 -39.05
CA LYS A 441 -19.36 -60.52 -39.66
C LYS A 441 -20.38 -59.47 -40.08
N ALA A 442 -20.49 -58.35 -39.36
CA ALA A 442 -21.41 -57.26 -39.68
C ALA A 442 -20.94 -56.39 -40.87
N GLY A 443 -19.77 -56.66 -41.48
CA GLY A 443 -19.26 -55.90 -42.62
C GLY A 443 -18.88 -54.45 -42.29
N LEU A 444 -18.65 -54.15 -41.00
CA LEU A 444 -18.35 -52.81 -40.50
C LEU A 444 -16.86 -52.44 -40.69
N THR A 445 -16.23 -52.89 -41.77
CA THR A 445 -14.90 -52.48 -42.23
C THR A 445 -14.91 -51.06 -42.84
N PRO A 446 -13.79 -50.31 -42.80
CA PRO A 446 -13.80 -48.86 -42.99
C PRO A 446 -14.13 -48.45 -44.42
N GLN A 447 -15.35 -47.94 -44.67
CA GLN A 447 -15.59 -47.09 -45.84
C GLN A 447 -15.19 -45.65 -45.51
N GLY A 448 -14.05 -45.22 -46.02
CA GLY A 448 -13.78 -43.79 -46.23
C GLY A 448 -14.83 -43.24 -47.18
N LYS A 449 -15.83 -42.51 -46.68
CA LYS A 449 -16.81 -41.85 -47.53
C LYS A 449 -16.14 -40.69 -48.29
N PRO A 450 -16.40 -40.52 -49.60
CA PRO A 450 -15.85 -39.42 -50.37
C PRO A 450 -16.42 -38.09 -49.88
N ARG A 451 -15.57 -37.07 -49.78
CA ARG A 451 -15.95 -35.72 -49.36
C ARG A 451 -17.08 -35.21 -50.25
N LYS A 452 -18.23 -34.89 -49.65
CA LYS A 452 -19.29 -34.09 -50.30
C LYS A 452 -18.70 -32.70 -50.58
N LYS A 453 -18.51 -32.33 -51.85
CA LYS A 453 -18.29 -30.93 -52.25
C LYS A 453 -19.54 -30.16 -51.86
N VAL A 454 -19.43 -29.33 -50.83
CA VAL A 454 -20.45 -28.32 -50.52
C VAL A 454 -20.17 -27.14 -51.45
N ALA A 455 -21.09 -26.88 -52.35
CA ALA A 455 -21.12 -25.66 -53.14
C ALA A 455 -21.59 -24.53 -52.23
N PHE A 456 -20.78 -23.47 -52.12
CA PHE A 456 -21.34 -22.15 -51.85
C PHE A 456 -20.53 -21.10 -52.61
N GLN A 457 -21.29 -20.33 -53.36
CA GLN A 457 -20.90 -19.29 -54.29
C GLN A 457 -20.32 -18.06 -53.56
N GLU A 458 -19.36 -17.44 -54.24
CA GLU A 458 -19.24 -15.99 -54.49
C GLU A 458 -19.69 -15.03 -53.38
N TYR A 459 -18.74 -14.25 -52.84
CA TYR A 459 -18.72 -12.80 -53.06
C TYR A 459 -17.29 -12.25 -52.90
N ASP A 460 -17.03 -11.21 -53.69
CA ASP A 460 -15.77 -10.60 -54.06
C ASP A 460 -14.99 -9.87 -52.95
N GLN A 461 -13.67 -9.86 -53.19
CA GLN A 461 -12.65 -8.83 -52.95
C GLN A 461 -12.87 -7.76 -51.86
N GLU A 462 -11.88 -7.64 -50.97
CA GLU A 462 -11.19 -6.37 -50.75
C GLU A 462 -9.75 -6.60 -50.22
N GLN A 463 -8.81 -5.87 -50.82
CA GLN A 463 -7.39 -5.87 -50.48
C GLN A 463 -7.14 -5.20 -49.13
N GLY A 464 -6.18 -5.72 -48.36
CA GLY A 464 -5.69 -5.06 -47.15
C GLY A 464 -4.53 -5.82 -46.52
N SER A 465 -3.34 -5.67 -47.10
CA SER A 465 -2.07 -6.04 -46.46
C SER A 465 -1.82 -5.15 -45.24
N VAL A 466 -1.64 -5.73 -44.07
CA VAL A 466 -0.78 -5.14 -43.02
C VAL A 466 0.00 -6.26 -42.37
N ASP A 467 1.32 -6.18 -42.57
CA ASP A 467 2.35 -6.94 -41.88
C ASP A 467 2.23 -6.80 -40.35
N THR A 468 2.38 -7.92 -39.64
CA THR A 468 3.08 -7.89 -38.35
C THR A 468 3.80 -9.23 -38.16
N PRO A 469 5.12 -9.24 -37.89
CA PRO A 469 5.88 -10.48 -37.79
C PRO A 469 5.66 -11.12 -36.43
N TYR A 470 5.07 -12.30 -36.41
CA TYR A 470 5.00 -13.13 -35.21
C TYR A 470 6.41 -13.68 -34.89
N ALA A 471 7.04 -13.11 -33.88
CA ALA A 471 8.24 -13.64 -33.24
C ALA A 471 7.86 -14.88 -32.40
N GLY A 472 7.76 -16.03 -33.06
CA GLY A 472 7.71 -17.34 -32.41
C GLY A 472 9.13 -17.85 -32.17
N LEU A 473 9.41 -18.29 -30.95
CA LEU A 473 10.69 -18.86 -30.53
C LEU A 473 11.19 -19.92 -31.52
N ASP A 474 12.38 -19.68 -32.05
CA ASP A 474 13.14 -20.55 -32.93
C ASP A 474 13.68 -21.75 -32.14
N VAL A 475 12.84 -22.78 -31.99
CA VAL A 475 13.16 -24.04 -31.29
C VAL A 475 14.24 -24.86 -32.02
N LEU A 476 14.73 -24.39 -33.18
CA LEU A 476 15.86 -24.97 -33.90
C LEU A 476 17.21 -24.38 -33.50
N LYS A 477 17.24 -23.33 -32.67
CA LYS A 477 18.49 -22.74 -32.16
C LYS A 477 18.98 -23.37 -30.86
N GLU A 478 18.10 -23.91 -30.02
CA GLU A 478 18.50 -24.67 -28.82
C GLU A 478 18.83 -26.14 -29.08
N ALA A 479 18.43 -26.67 -30.25
CA ALA A 479 18.78 -28.04 -30.66
C ALA A 479 20.20 -28.15 -31.26
N ARG A 480 20.90 -27.04 -31.54
CA ARG A 480 22.28 -27.05 -32.05
C ARG A 480 23.35 -26.94 -30.96
N ASP A 481 22.99 -26.44 -29.77
CA ASP A 481 23.95 -26.29 -28.66
C ASP A 481 23.93 -27.48 -27.67
N ALA A 482 23.02 -28.44 -27.83
CA ALA A 482 22.91 -29.63 -26.96
C ALA A 482 23.59 -30.91 -27.52
N HIS A 483 24.09 -30.90 -28.78
CA HIS A 483 24.83 -32.02 -29.37
C HIS A 483 26.14 -31.57 -30.05
N GLY A 484 27.05 -31.09 -29.19
CA GLY A 484 28.51 -30.90 -29.29
C GLY A 484 29.27 -31.00 -30.62
N LYS A 485 29.96 -29.90 -30.95
CA LYS A 485 31.40 -29.86 -31.24
C LYS A 485 32.00 -28.52 -30.83
#